data_AF-A0AAW0J0N5-F1
#
_entry.id   AF-A0AAW0J0N5-F1
#
_cell.length_a   1.000
_cell.length_b   1.000
_cell.length_c   1.000
_cell.angle_alpha   90.00
_cell.angle_beta   90.00
_cell.angle_gamma   90.00
#
_symmetry.space_group_name_H-M   'P 1'
#
loop_
_entity.id
_entity.type
_entity.pdbx_description
1 polymer ?
#
loop_
_entity_poly.entity_id
_entity_poly.type
_entity_poly.pdbx_seq_one_letter_code
_entity_poly.pdbx_strand_id
1 'polypeptide(L)'
;MGSKERAKERREQRMQEISLLRTIPYSDHQRWWSSETIAVVTGANRGIGFEISRQLATHGLTVILTSRDSNVGLEAARVLQEGGLNVVFHQLDVLDHLSRKQFSDWLQQNYGGLDILVNNAGVNFNLGSDNSVEYARKVITTNYFGTKNMTEAMIPMMKPSTAGARIVNVSSRLGRLNGRRNRIEDVTLREELGNLDSLTEELIDRTVSNFLQQVEDSTWTSGGWPQTFTDYSVSKLAINAYTRLMAKVLSDRPDGHKIYINCYCRAG
;
A
#
# COMPACT_ATOMS: atom_id res chain seq x y z
N MET A 1 -33.60 29.19 -1.24
CA MET A 1 -32.56 28.23 -0.80
C MET A 1 -31.19 28.78 -1.16
N GLY A 2 -30.33 28.94 -0.15
CA GLY A 2 -29.00 29.53 -0.33
C GLY A 2 -28.02 28.55 -1.00
N SER A 3 -27.02 29.08 -1.72
CA SER A 3 -25.96 28.28 -2.38
C SER A 3 -25.28 27.28 -1.41
N LYS A 4 -25.08 27.67 -0.15
CA LYS A 4 -24.51 26.81 0.92
C LYS A 4 -25.38 25.60 1.26
N GLU A 5 -26.70 25.76 1.19
CA GLU A 5 -27.68 24.74 1.56
C GLU A 5 -27.76 23.65 0.47
N ARG A 6 -27.78 24.08 -0.80
CA ARG A 6 -27.67 23.18 -1.97
C ARG A 6 -26.32 22.44 -2.03
N ALA A 7 -25.25 23.04 -1.50
CA ALA A 7 -23.94 22.36 -1.43
C ALA A 7 -23.91 21.29 -0.32
N LYS A 8 -24.57 21.57 0.82
CA LYS A 8 -24.73 20.62 1.92
C LYS A 8 -25.57 19.41 1.49
N GLU A 9 -26.71 19.63 0.85
CA GLU A 9 -27.58 18.57 0.30
C GLU A 9 -26.84 17.66 -0.68
N ARG A 10 -26.10 18.24 -1.64
CA ARG A 10 -25.31 17.44 -2.60
C ARG A 10 -24.24 16.60 -1.90
N ARG A 11 -23.64 17.11 -0.83
CA ARG A 11 -22.65 16.38 -0.04
C ARG A 11 -23.29 15.22 0.72
N GLU A 12 -24.46 15.44 1.31
CA GLU A 12 -25.21 14.42 2.05
C GLU A 12 -25.74 13.33 1.10
N GLN A 13 -26.32 13.71 -0.04
CA GLN A 13 -26.75 12.77 -1.09
C GLN A 13 -25.57 11.95 -1.61
N ARG A 14 -24.41 12.59 -1.87
CA ARG A 14 -23.21 11.88 -2.29
C ARG A 14 -22.68 10.95 -1.19
N MET A 15 -22.79 11.31 0.08
CA MET A 15 -22.41 10.43 1.19
C MET A 15 -23.36 9.24 1.33
N GLN A 16 -24.67 9.43 1.13
CA GLN A 16 -25.65 8.35 1.11
C GLN A 16 -25.44 7.42 -0.10
N GLU A 17 -25.21 7.99 -1.29
CA GLU A 17 -24.90 7.23 -2.49
C GLU A 17 -23.59 6.44 -2.33
N ILE A 18 -22.54 7.04 -1.77
CA ILE A 18 -21.31 6.33 -1.41
C ILE A 18 -21.58 5.24 -0.36
N SER A 19 -22.44 5.50 0.63
CA SER A 19 -22.81 4.51 1.65
C SER A 19 -23.56 3.32 1.04
N LEU A 20 -24.46 3.57 0.08
CA LEU A 20 -25.19 2.55 -0.66
C LEU A 20 -24.25 1.77 -1.59
N LEU A 21 -23.34 2.45 -2.30
CA LEU A 21 -22.30 1.81 -3.12
C LEU A 21 -21.28 1.02 -2.29
N ARG A 22 -21.14 1.35 -1.00
CA ARG A 22 -20.32 0.60 -0.02
C ARG A 22 -21.06 -0.60 0.57
N THR A 23 -22.36 -0.74 0.35
CA THR A 23 -23.00 -2.03 0.59
C THR A 23 -22.42 -3.02 -0.41
N ILE A 24 -21.69 -4.01 0.11
CA ILE A 24 -20.96 -4.96 -0.72
C ILE A 24 -21.99 -5.69 -1.60
N PRO A 25 -21.77 -5.77 -2.93
CA PRO A 25 -22.71 -6.39 -3.87
C PRO A 25 -22.77 -7.93 -3.75
N TYR A 26 -22.11 -8.51 -2.74
CA TYR A 26 -22.01 -9.94 -2.52
C TYR A 26 -22.87 -10.31 -1.32
N SER A 27 -23.89 -11.14 -1.57
CA SER A 27 -24.55 -11.90 -0.50
C SER A 27 -23.51 -12.73 0.26
N ASP A 28 -23.80 -13.10 1.51
CA ASP A 28 -22.86 -13.87 2.33
C ASP A 28 -22.41 -15.18 1.64
N HIS A 29 -23.25 -15.77 0.78
CA HIS A 29 -22.96 -16.96 -0.02
C HIS A 29 -22.03 -16.73 -1.23
N GLN A 30 -21.75 -15.48 -1.60
CA GLN A 30 -20.90 -15.11 -2.74
C GLN A 30 -19.51 -14.61 -2.33
N ARG A 31 -19.24 -14.49 -1.02
CA ARG A 31 -17.93 -14.06 -0.53
C ARG A 31 -16.96 -15.24 -0.58
N TRP A 32 -15.74 -14.97 -1.07
CA TRP A 32 -14.68 -15.96 -1.10
C TRP A 32 -13.88 -16.05 0.21
N TRP A 33 -14.17 -15.14 1.16
CA TRP A 33 -13.49 -15.05 2.45
C TRP A 33 -14.42 -15.46 3.61
N SER A 34 -13.82 -15.79 4.74
CA SER A 34 -14.47 -16.18 6.00
C SER A 34 -13.72 -15.61 7.20
N SER A 35 -14.11 -16.01 8.42
CA SER A 35 -13.37 -15.72 9.65
C SER A 35 -11.97 -16.32 9.71
N GLU A 36 -11.71 -17.38 8.93
CA GLU A 36 -10.40 -18.01 8.83
C GLU A 36 -9.47 -17.28 7.83
N THR A 37 -10.03 -16.36 7.04
CA THR A 37 -9.26 -15.53 6.11
C THR A 37 -8.47 -14.48 6.89
N ILE A 38 -7.16 -14.50 6.70
CA ILE A 38 -6.20 -13.67 7.43
C ILE A 38 -5.76 -12.50 6.57
N ALA A 39 -6.02 -11.29 7.05
CA ALA A 39 -5.59 -10.07 6.40
C ALA A 39 -4.54 -9.32 7.24
N VAL A 40 -3.37 -9.08 6.68
CA VAL A 40 -2.30 -8.27 7.30
C VAL A 40 -2.37 -6.86 6.73
N VAL A 41 -2.41 -5.85 7.62
CA VAL A 41 -2.40 -4.44 7.22
C VAL A 41 -1.20 -3.74 7.87
N THR A 42 -0.27 -3.24 7.04
CA THR A 42 0.94 -2.58 7.54
C THR A 42 0.70 -1.12 7.93
N GLY A 43 1.30 -0.66 9.03
CA GLY A 43 1.18 0.74 9.48
C GLY A 43 -0.26 1.14 9.80
N ALA A 44 -0.99 0.25 10.48
CA ALA A 44 -2.43 0.32 10.67
C ALA A 44 -2.88 0.88 12.03
N ASN A 45 -1.96 1.45 12.83
CA ASN A 45 -2.33 2.07 14.11
C ASN A 45 -3.12 3.39 13.97
N ARG A 46 -3.20 3.97 12.76
CA ARG A 46 -3.94 5.22 12.52
C ARG A 46 -4.32 5.39 11.05
N GLY A 47 -5.14 6.40 10.77
CA GLY A 47 -5.43 6.87 9.43
C GLY A 47 -6.07 5.81 8.53
N ILE A 48 -5.59 5.70 7.30
CA ILE A 48 -6.16 4.81 6.29
C ILE A 48 -5.98 3.33 6.69
N GLY A 49 -4.81 2.94 7.19
CA GLY A 49 -4.57 1.55 7.60
C GLY A 49 -5.51 1.10 8.72
N PHE A 50 -5.76 1.95 9.71
CA PHE A 50 -6.72 1.67 10.78
C PHE A 50 -8.14 1.45 10.23
N GLU A 51 -8.59 2.32 9.32
CA GLU A 51 -9.91 2.21 8.71
C GLU A 51 -10.04 0.98 7.81
N ILE A 52 -8.97 0.61 7.10
CA ILE A 52 -8.91 -0.65 6.34
C ILE A 52 -9.06 -1.84 7.28
N SER A 53 -8.31 -1.86 8.39
CA SER A 53 -8.41 -2.92 9.39
C SER A 53 -9.83 -3.02 9.97
N ARG A 54 -10.45 -1.89 10.30
CA ARG A 54 -11.84 -1.84 10.77
C ARG A 54 -12.82 -2.44 9.75
N GLN A 55 -12.75 -2.03 8.49
CA GLN A 55 -13.66 -2.50 7.45
C GLN A 55 -13.48 -3.99 7.18
N LEU A 56 -12.24 -4.47 7.02
CA LEU A 56 -11.98 -5.89 6.81
C LEU A 56 -12.52 -6.74 7.96
N ALA A 57 -12.28 -6.33 9.21
CA ALA A 57 -12.78 -7.06 10.37
C ALA A 57 -14.31 -6.98 10.50
N THR A 58 -14.93 -5.85 10.14
CA THR A 58 -16.41 -5.70 10.09
C THR A 58 -17.03 -6.66 9.07
N HIS A 59 -16.29 -7.00 8.01
CA HIS A 59 -16.71 -7.98 7.01
C HIS A 59 -16.40 -9.44 7.38
N GLY A 60 -15.97 -9.66 8.63
CA GLY A 60 -15.82 -10.98 9.22
C GLY A 60 -14.44 -11.61 9.07
N LEU A 61 -13.44 -10.90 8.52
CA LEU A 61 -12.06 -11.43 8.42
C LEU A 61 -11.32 -11.33 9.76
N THR A 62 -10.33 -12.19 9.97
CA THR A 62 -9.32 -11.98 11.02
C THR A 62 -8.27 -11.00 10.52
N VAL A 63 -8.12 -9.86 11.18
CA VAL A 63 -7.18 -8.82 10.76
C VAL A 63 -5.98 -8.75 11.69
N ILE A 64 -4.79 -8.91 11.13
CA ILE A 64 -3.53 -8.61 11.81
C ILE A 64 -3.18 -7.15 11.57
N LEU A 65 -3.46 -6.32 12.58
CA LEU A 65 -3.11 -4.91 12.60
C LEU A 65 -1.65 -4.78 13.03
N THR A 66 -0.82 -4.14 12.21
CA THR A 66 0.59 -3.96 12.56
C THR A 66 1.00 -2.51 12.67
N SER A 67 1.98 -2.26 13.55
CA SER A 67 2.59 -0.95 13.73
C SER A 67 4.04 -1.12 14.17
N ARG A 68 4.88 -0.13 13.84
CA ARG A 68 6.26 -0.10 14.31
C ARG A 68 6.34 0.11 15.83
N ASP A 69 5.44 0.92 16.38
CA ASP A 69 5.38 1.22 17.80
C ASP A 69 4.30 0.35 18.46
N SER A 70 4.74 -0.49 19.40
CA SER A 70 3.87 -1.48 20.05
C SER A 70 2.78 -0.85 20.90
N ASN A 71 3.05 0.29 21.55
CA ASN A 71 2.09 0.90 22.47
C ASN A 71 0.89 1.46 21.70
N VAL A 72 1.16 2.23 20.65
CA VAL A 72 0.09 2.80 19.82
C VAL A 72 -0.61 1.74 18.97
N GLY A 73 0.10 0.69 18.56
CA GLY A 73 -0.48 -0.42 17.82
C GLY A 73 -1.43 -1.25 18.67
N LEU A 74 -1.06 -1.55 19.92
CA LEU A 74 -1.89 -2.28 20.86
C LEU A 74 -3.17 -1.52 21.19
N GLU A 75 -3.07 -0.21 21.45
CA GLU A 75 -4.27 0.60 21.73
C GLU A 75 -5.20 0.67 20.51
N ALA A 76 -4.64 0.83 19.31
CA ALA A 76 -5.44 0.81 18.08
C ALA A 76 -6.18 -0.52 17.90
N ALA A 77 -5.53 -1.65 18.14
CA ALA A 77 -6.20 -2.95 18.08
C ALA A 77 -7.28 -3.08 19.17
N ARG A 78 -7.00 -2.62 20.39
CA ARG A 78 -7.96 -2.64 21.52
C ARG A 78 -9.25 -1.90 21.18
N VAL A 79 -9.17 -0.73 20.56
CA VAL A 79 -10.34 0.04 20.11
C VAL A 79 -11.22 -0.77 19.14
N LEU A 80 -10.62 -1.54 18.23
CA LEU A 80 -11.37 -2.36 17.29
C LEU A 80 -11.96 -3.61 17.97
N GLN A 81 -11.20 -4.23 18.89
CA GLN A 81 -11.64 -5.39 19.67
C GLN A 81 -12.80 -5.06 20.62
N GLU A 82 -12.79 -3.88 21.28
CA GLU A 82 -13.90 -3.39 22.10
C GLU A 82 -15.19 -3.20 21.27
N GLY A 83 -15.05 -2.95 19.96
CA GLY A 83 -16.15 -2.95 19.00
C GLY A 83 -16.63 -4.34 18.56
N GLY A 84 -16.10 -5.42 19.16
CA GLY A 84 -16.42 -6.81 18.82
C GLY A 84 -15.77 -7.32 17.54
N LEU A 85 -14.77 -6.61 17.01
CA LEU A 85 -14.09 -6.99 15.77
C LEU A 85 -12.92 -7.95 16.03
N ASN A 86 -12.73 -8.91 15.13
CA ASN A 86 -11.62 -9.87 15.21
C ASN A 86 -10.32 -9.25 14.65
N VAL A 87 -9.63 -8.51 15.52
CA VAL A 87 -8.36 -7.85 15.22
C VAL A 87 -7.30 -8.33 16.20
N VAL A 88 -6.11 -8.67 15.69
CA VAL A 88 -4.95 -9.03 16.49
C VAL A 88 -3.82 -8.08 16.19
N PHE A 89 -3.12 -7.61 17.22
CA PHE A 89 -1.95 -6.76 17.06
C PHE A 89 -0.67 -7.59 16.94
N HIS A 90 0.23 -7.19 16.04
CA HIS A 90 1.63 -7.61 16.07
C HIS A 90 2.56 -6.44 15.70
N GLN A 91 3.69 -6.31 16.39
CA GLN A 91 4.70 -5.30 16.05
C GLN A 91 5.32 -5.60 14.69
N LEU A 92 5.48 -4.58 13.84
CA LEU A 92 6.16 -4.72 12.56
C LEU A 92 6.78 -3.40 12.13
N ASP A 93 8.10 -3.39 11.93
CA ASP A 93 8.79 -2.39 11.13
C ASP A 93 9.13 -2.97 9.76
N VAL A 94 8.54 -2.38 8.71
CA VAL A 94 8.75 -2.83 7.33
C VAL A 94 10.19 -2.63 6.85
N LEU A 95 10.99 -1.81 7.55
CA LEU A 95 12.40 -1.59 7.23
C LEU A 95 13.34 -2.56 7.94
N ASP A 96 12.97 -3.07 9.11
CA ASP A 96 13.82 -3.98 9.88
C ASP A 96 13.63 -5.43 9.41
N HIS A 97 14.72 -6.02 8.91
CA HIS A 97 14.75 -7.41 8.48
C HIS A 97 14.39 -8.39 9.60
N LEU A 98 14.87 -8.16 10.83
CA LEU A 98 14.58 -9.04 11.95
C LEU A 98 13.10 -8.93 12.35
N SER A 99 12.54 -7.72 12.41
CA SER A 99 11.11 -7.52 12.65
C SER A 99 10.25 -8.25 11.62
N ARG A 100 10.56 -8.14 10.31
CA ARG A 100 9.85 -8.87 9.25
C ARG A 100 9.96 -10.38 9.43
N LYS A 101 11.15 -10.90 9.73
CA LYS A 101 11.39 -12.34 9.93
C LYS A 101 10.58 -12.87 11.12
N GLN A 102 10.67 -12.21 12.27
CA GLN A 102 9.92 -12.57 13.47
C GLN A 102 8.41 -12.55 13.22
N PHE A 103 7.93 -11.55 12.48
CA PHE A 103 6.53 -11.47 12.08
C PHE A 103 6.13 -12.64 11.16
N SER A 104 6.93 -12.97 10.14
CA SER A 104 6.67 -14.12 9.26
C SER A 104 6.63 -15.44 10.04
N ASP A 105 7.59 -15.66 10.94
CA ASP A 105 7.66 -16.88 11.75
C ASP A 105 6.44 -16.99 12.67
N TRP A 106 6.05 -15.88 13.32
CA TRP A 106 4.85 -15.82 14.16
C TRP A 106 3.57 -16.06 13.35
N LEU A 107 3.46 -15.45 12.16
CA LEU A 107 2.31 -15.61 11.28
C LEU A 107 2.17 -17.07 10.79
N GLN A 108 3.29 -17.72 10.47
CA GLN A 108 3.32 -19.13 10.10
C GLN A 108 2.80 -20.02 11.24
N GLN A 109 3.27 -19.78 12.47
CA GLN A 109 2.97 -20.60 13.63
C GLN A 109 1.52 -20.47 14.08
N ASN A 110 0.98 -19.25 14.06
CA ASN A 110 -0.35 -18.97 14.62
C ASN A 110 -1.48 -19.13 13.60
N TYR A 111 -1.20 -18.89 12.32
CA TYR A 111 -2.24 -18.81 11.30
C TYR A 111 -1.95 -19.66 10.06
N GLY A 112 -0.77 -20.26 9.96
CA GLY A 112 -0.36 -21.03 8.78
C GLY A 112 -0.04 -20.17 7.55
N GLY A 113 -0.05 -18.84 7.66
CA GLY A 113 0.12 -17.90 6.55
C GLY A 113 -0.93 -16.78 6.52
N LEU A 114 -1.05 -16.12 5.36
CA LEU A 114 -2.04 -15.07 5.10
C LEU A 114 -2.75 -15.22 3.75
N ASP A 115 -3.91 -14.58 3.64
CA ASP A 115 -4.70 -14.54 2.41
C ASP A 115 -4.67 -13.15 1.76
N ILE A 116 -4.55 -12.09 2.58
CA ILE A 116 -4.55 -10.71 2.13
C ILE A 116 -3.39 -9.94 2.76
N LEU A 117 -2.55 -9.31 1.95
CA LEU A 117 -1.58 -8.30 2.39
C LEU A 117 -2.00 -6.92 1.90
N VAL A 118 -2.10 -5.97 2.82
CA VAL A 118 -2.25 -4.55 2.51
C VAL A 118 -1.00 -3.80 2.92
N ASN A 119 -0.16 -3.45 1.93
CA ASN A 119 0.99 -2.59 2.11
C ASN A 119 0.52 -1.12 2.21
N ASN A 120 0.18 -0.69 3.43
CA ASN A 120 -0.28 0.65 3.73
C ASN A 120 0.79 1.54 4.39
N ALA A 121 1.77 0.94 5.08
CA ALA A 121 2.85 1.69 5.72
C ALA A 121 3.52 2.66 4.74
N GLY A 122 3.56 3.94 5.12
CA GLY A 122 4.14 4.97 4.28
C GLY A 122 4.21 6.32 5.00
N VAL A 123 5.11 7.15 4.52
CA VAL A 123 5.43 8.47 5.06
C VAL A 123 5.50 9.51 3.95
N ASN A 124 5.23 10.75 4.32
CA ASN A 124 5.43 11.93 3.50
C ASN A 124 5.81 13.06 4.47
N PHE A 125 7.02 13.62 4.30
CA PHE A 125 7.54 14.68 5.16
C PHE A 125 7.55 16.06 4.47
N ASN A 126 7.09 16.14 3.22
CA ASN A 126 7.09 17.40 2.49
C ASN A 126 6.04 18.36 3.02
N LEU A 127 6.50 19.55 3.39
CA LEU A 127 5.67 20.72 3.74
C LEU A 127 5.66 21.78 2.62
N GLY A 128 6.27 21.50 1.46
CA GLY A 128 6.42 22.45 0.36
C GLY A 128 7.21 21.86 -0.83
N SER A 129 8.03 22.70 -1.48
CA SER A 129 8.94 22.31 -2.57
C SER A 129 10.31 21.81 -2.11
N ASP A 130 10.65 22.01 -0.83
CA ASP A 130 11.94 21.60 -0.29
C ASP A 130 11.99 20.09 -0.07
N ASN A 131 13.07 19.49 -0.57
CA ASN A 131 13.32 18.06 -0.46
C ASN A 131 14.70 17.86 0.18
N SER A 132 14.73 17.66 1.50
CA SER A 132 15.99 17.37 2.20
C SER A 132 16.47 15.95 1.88
N VAL A 133 17.78 15.74 1.86
CA VAL A 133 18.39 14.41 1.65
C VAL A 133 17.83 13.39 2.65
N GLU A 134 17.69 13.79 3.91
CA GLU A 134 17.15 12.93 4.97
C GLU A 134 15.71 12.50 4.66
N TYR A 135 14.84 13.44 4.28
CA TYR A 135 13.44 13.15 4.00
C TYR A 135 13.28 12.32 2.73
N ALA A 136 13.99 12.66 1.65
CA ALA A 136 13.96 11.88 0.42
C ALA A 136 14.34 10.42 0.66
N ARG A 137 15.45 10.19 1.39
CA ARG A 137 15.89 8.83 1.76
C ARG A 137 14.80 8.13 2.58
N LYS A 138 14.29 8.76 3.62
CA LYS A 138 13.28 8.16 4.51
C LYS A 138 11.98 7.82 3.77
N VAL A 139 11.51 8.69 2.87
CA VAL A 139 10.31 8.48 2.06
C VAL A 139 10.52 7.32 1.09
N ILE A 140 11.61 7.30 0.33
CA ILE A 140 11.89 6.22 -0.63
C ILE A 140 12.08 4.89 0.10
N THR A 141 12.90 4.86 1.15
CA THR A 141 13.16 3.66 1.94
C THR A 141 11.88 3.09 2.54
N THR A 142 11.05 3.90 3.23
CA THR A 142 9.80 3.40 3.81
C THR A 142 8.76 3.01 2.74
N ASN A 143 8.48 3.90 1.78
CA ASN A 143 7.35 3.69 0.88
C ASN A 143 7.64 2.61 -0.17
N TYR A 144 8.82 2.64 -0.79
CA TYR A 144 9.16 1.72 -1.86
C TYR A 144 9.86 0.48 -1.34
N PHE A 145 11.05 0.61 -0.76
CA PHE A 145 11.82 -0.55 -0.30
C PHE A 145 11.10 -1.31 0.82
N GLY A 146 10.42 -0.62 1.75
CA GLY A 146 9.58 -1.26 2.76
C GLY A 146 8.45 -2.09 2.15
N THR A 147 7.75 -1.55 1.14
CA THR A 147 6.68 -2.28 0.42
C THR A 147 7.24 -3.48 -0.34
N LYS A 148 8.37 -3.32 -1.04
CA LYS A 148 9.08 -4.37 -1.77
C LYS A 148 9.46 -5.52 -0.82
N ASN A 149 10.22 -5.20 0.23
CA ASN A 149 10.70 -6.18 1.20
C ASN A 149 9.56 -6.92 1.91
N MET A 150 8.46 -6.22 2.24
CA MET A 150 7.27 -6.86 2.81
C MET A 150 6.59 -7.78 1.81
N THR A 151 6.47 -7.36 0.54
CA THR A 151 5.86 -8.19 -0.51
C THR A 151 6.65 -9.48 -0.70
N GLU A 152 7.97 -9.38 -0.84
CA GLU A 152 8.87 -10.54 -0.98
C GLU A 152 8.78 -11.49 0.23
N ALA A 153 8.81 -10.95 1.46
CA ALA A 153 8.73 -11.76 2.66
C ALA A 153 7.39 -12.49 2.82
N MET A 154 6.30 -11.92 2.30
CA MET A 154 4.95 -12.45 2.47
C MET A 154 4.50 -13.35 1.32
N ILE A 155 5.10 -13.28 0.12
CA ILE A 155 4.73 -14.17 -1.00
C ILE A 155 4.82 -15.67 -0.62
N PRO A 156 5.89 -16.16 0.04
CA PRO A 156 5.96 -17.55 0.49
C PRO A 156 4.91 -17.92 1.54
N MET A 157 4.38 -16.92 2.26
CA MET A 157 3.39 -17.07 3.32
C MET A 157 1.94 -17.10 2.80
N MET A 158 1.72 -16.78 1.52
CA MET A 158 0.39 -16.70 0.93
C MET A 158 -0.26 -18.09 0.84
N LYS A 159 -1.42 -18.23 1.49
CA LYS A 159 -2.14 -19.49 1.54
C LYS A 159 -2.65 -19.92 0.16
N PRO A 160 -2.53 -21.22 -0.19
CA PRO A 160 -3.20 -21.77 -1.36
C PRO A 160 -4.72 -21.64 -1.22
N SER A 161 -5.39 -21.19 -2.28
CA SER A 161 -6.84 -21.05 -2.35
C SER A 161 -7.31 -21.05 -3.79
N THR A 162 -8.49 -21.61 -4.05
CA THR A 162 -9.14 -21.54 -5.37
C THR A 162 -9.52 -20.11 -5.76
N ALA A 163 -9.79 -19.25 -4.78
CA ALA A 163 -10.04 -17.83 -5.00
C ALA A 163 -8.73 -17.02 -5.22
N GLY A 164 -7.59 -17.59 -4.82
CA GLY A 164 -6.27 -16.98 -4.79
C GLY A 164 -6.08 -15.96 -3.65
N ALA A 165 -4.84 -15.66 -3.31
CA ALA A 165 -4.48 -14.63 -2.34
C ALA A 165 -4.47 -13.22 -2.97
N ARG A 166 -4.45 -12.18 -2.14
CA ARG A 166 -4.51 -10.76 -2.58
C ARG A 166 -3.39 -9.93 -1.97
N ILE A 167 -2.73 -9.12 -2.78
CA ILE A 167 -1.79 -8.08 -2.33
C ILE A 167 -2.29 -6.73 -2.82
N VAL A 168 -2.37 -5.77 -1.91
CA VAL A 168 -2.84 -4.42 -2.19
C VAL A 168 -1.80 -3.41 -1.74
N ASN A 169 -1.21 -2.69 -2.68
CA ASN A 169 -0.25 -1.63 -2.42
C ASN A 169 -0.96 -0.27 -2.38
N VAL A 170 -0.89 0.43 -1.23
CA VAL A 170 -1.45 1.78 -1.10
C VAL A 170 -0.54 2.79 -1.81
N SER A 171 -1.04 3.34 -2.91
CA SER A 171 -0.35 4.28 -3.78
C SER A 171 -1.02 5.67 -3.79
N SER A 172 -0.65 6.50 -4.76
CA SER A 172 -1.13 7.87 -4.95
C SER A 172 -1.35 8.20 -6.42
N ARG A 173 -2.23 9.15 -6.71
CA ARG A 173 -2.36 9.81 -8.02
C ARG A 173 -1.04 10.46 -8.46
N LEU A 174 -0.21 10.86 -7.50
CA LEU A 174 1.15 11.38 -7.72
C LEU A 174 2.18 10.31 -8.12
N GLY A 175 1.80 9.02 -8.12
CA GLY A 175 2.63 7.94 -8.67
C GLY A 175 2.36 7.66 -10.15
N ARG A 176 1.51 8.44 -10.83
CA ARG A 176 1.19 8.19 -12.25
C ARG A 176 2.35 8.64 -13.14
N LEU A 177 2.92 7.71 -13.92
CA LEU A 177 3.99 8.00 -14.89
C LEU A 177 3.71 9.21 -15.80
N ASN A 178 2.48 9.30 -16.32
CA ASN A 178 2.07 10.36 -17.26
C ASN A 178 1.22 11.46 -16.59
N GLY A 179 1.27 11.59 -15.26
CA GLY A 179 0.46 12.57 -14.53
C GLY A 179 0.89 14.02 -14.85
N ARG A 180 -0.08 14.94 -14.97
CA ARG A 180 0.20 16.33 -15.39
C ARG A 180 1.13 17.10 -14.42
N ARG A 181 1.13 16.74 -13.14
CA ARG A 181 1.87 17.46 -12.08
C ARG A 181 3.13 16.76 -11.59
N ASN A 182 3.38 15.53 -12.07
CA ASN A 182 4.37 14.62 -11.51
C ASN A 182 5.01 13.76 -12.61
N ARG A 183 5.07 14.30 -13.83
CA ARG A 183 5.68 13.66 -14.98
C ARG A 183 7.20 13.70 -14.85
N ILE A 184 7.85 12.58 -15.13
CA ILE A 184 9.30 12.54 -15.37
C ILE A 184 9.57 13.10 -16.77
N GLU A 185 10.44 14.10 -16.86
CA GLU A 185 10.78 14.78 -18.12
C GLU A 185 11.58 13.87 -19.06
N ASP A 186 12.45 13.02 -18.50
CA ASP A 186 13.15 11.97 -19.25
C ASP A 186 12.11 11.04 -19.90
N VAL A 187 12.00 11.16 -21.23
CA VAL A 187 11.03 10.41 -22.04
C VAL A 187 11.43 8.95 -22.12
N THR A 188 12.71 8.66 -22.30
CA THR A 188 13.25 7.30 -22.43
C THR A 188 12.98 6.51 -21.16
N LEU A 189 13.35 7.06 -20.01
CA LEU A 189 13.10 6.43 -18.71
C LEU A 189 11.61 6.17 -18.48
N ARG A 190 10.75 7.12 -18.87
CA ARG A 190 9.30 7.00 -18.73
C ARG A 190 8.71 5.94 -19.65
N GLU A 191 9.26 5.76 -20.85
CA GLU A 191 8.88 4.69 -21.78
C GLU A 191 9.33 3.33 -21.25
N GLU A 192 10.55 3.21 -20.75
CA GLU A 192 11.08 1.98 -20.14
C GLU A 192 10.26 1.54 -18.93
N LEU A 193 9.94 2.45 -18.00
CA LEU A 193 9.09 2.18 -16.84
C LEU A 193 7.61 1.96 -17.23
N GLY A 194 7.21 2.46 -18.40
CA GLY A 194 5.88 2.30 -18.98
C GLY A 194 5.68 0.93 -19.63
N ASN A 195 6.73 0.34 -20.18
CA ASN A 195 6.68 -0.90 -20.94
C ASN A 195 6.89 -2.15 -20.06
N LEU A 196 5.92 -3.05 -20.04
CA LEU A 196 5.95 -4.28 -19.23
C LEU A 196 7.03 -5.29 -19.65
N ASP A 197 7.57 -5.19 -20.86
CA ASP A 197 8.58 -6.12 -21.36
C ASP A 197 10.01 -5.70 -21.00
N SER A 198 10.25 -4.39 -20.87
CA SER A 198 11.52 -3.84 -20.38
C SER A 198 11.54 -3.64 -18.86
N LEU A 199 10.37 -3.68 -18.20
CA LEU A 199 10.27 -3.41 -16.79
C LEU A 199 10.93 -4.53 -15.97
N THR A 200 12.00 -4.18 -15.25
CA THR A 200 12.65 -5.09 -14.29
C THR A 200 12.76 -4.42 -12.92
N GLU A 201 13.02 -5.23 -11.91
CA GLU A 201 13.23 -4.72 -10.55
C GLU A 201 14.47 -3.82 -10.50
N GLU A 202 15.54 -4.20 -11.19
CA GLU A 202 16.79 -3.44 -11.28
C GLU A 202 16.57 -2.08 -11.93
N LEU A 203 15.70 -1.97 -12.94
CA LEU A 203 15.35 -0.69 -13.55
C LEU A 203 14.65 0.23 -12.54
N ILE A 204 13.70 -0.31 -11.76
CA ILE A 204 12.97 0.48 -10.76
C ILE A 204 13.91 0.91 -9.63
N ASP A 205 14.73 -0.02 -9.13
CA ASP A 205 15.71 0.23 -8.08
C ASP A 205 16.78 1.24 -8.52
N ARG A 206 17.27 1.12 -9.76
CA ARG A 206 18.20 2.10 -10.35
C ARG A 206 17.55 3.47 -10.49
N THR A 207 16.28 3.53 -10.88
CA THR A 207 15.54 4.80 -11.00
C THR A 207 15.48 5.54 -9.66
N VAL A 208 15.05 4.86 -8.60
CA VAL A 208 14.94 5.48 -7.27
C VAL A 208 16.33 5.79 -6.67
N SER A 209 17.33 4.97 -6.96
CA SER A 209 18.70 5.18 -6.48
C SER A 209 19.36 6.37 -7.18
N ASN A 210 19.17 6.53 -8.49
CA ASN A 210 19.63 7.70 -9.24
C ASN A 210 18.98 8.97 -8.69
N PHE A 211 17.67 8.96 -8.45
CA PHE A 211 16.99 10.08 -7.80
C PHE A 211 17.61 10.43 -6.45
N LEU A 212 17.83 9.44 -5.57
CA LEU A 212 18.46 9.68 -4.26
C LEU A 212 19.87 10.26 -4.38
N GLN A 213 20.68 9.73 -5.31
CA GLN A 213 22.02 10.24 -5.58
C GLN A 213 21.98 11.72 -6.02
N GLN A 214 21.07 12.08 -6.92
CA GLN A 214 20.92 13.48 -7.33
C GLN A 214 20.38 14.38 -6.22
N VAL A 215 19.62 13.84 -5.26
CA VAL A 215 19.22 14.59 -4.07
C VAL A 215 20.44 14.84 -3.16
N GLU A 216 21.28 13.84 -2.95
CA GLU A 216 22.55 13.97 -2.21
C GLU A 216 23.48 15.00 -2.85
N ASP A 217 23.61 14.97 -4.17
CA ASP A 217 24.45 15.90 -4.94
C ASP A 217 23.80 17.27 -5.14
N SER A 218 22.56 17.49 -4.65
CA SER A 218 21.77 18.71 -4.84
C SER A 218 21.51 19.08 -6.31
N THR A 219 21.52 18.10 -7.22
CA THR A 219 21.32 18.27 -8.68
C THR A 219 19.91 17.85 -9.16
N TRP A 220 19.09 17.27 -8.27
CA TRP A 220 17.78 16.72 -8.60
C TRP A 220 16.79 17.72 -9.23
N THR A 221 16.91 19.02 -8.96
CA THR A 221 16.00 20.04 -9.54
C THR A 221 16.14 20.14 -11.06
N SER A 222 17.35 19.93 -11.59
CA SER A 222 17.64 19.86 -13.03
C SER A 222 17.48 18.47 -13.64
N GLY A 223 17.26 17.44 -12.82
CA GLY A 223 17.18 16.04 -13.25
C GLY A 223 15.85 15.63 -13.90
N GLY A 224 14.94 16.57 -14.14
CA GLY A 224 13.65 16.29 -14.77
C GLY A 224 12.67 15.50 -13.89
N TRP A 225 12.86 15.51 -12.57
CA TRP A 225 11.99 14.85 -11.60
C TRP A 225 10.70 15.65 -11.32
N PRO A 226 9.66 15.01 -10.75
CA PRO A 226 8.46 15.72 -10.32
C PRO A 226 8.76 16.92 -9.42
N GLN A 227 8.21 18.10 -9.73
CA GLN A 227 8.49 19.34 -8.99
C GLN A 227 7.61 19.56 -7.75
N THR A 228 6.64 18.68 -7.50
CA THR A 228 5.74 18.79 -6.35
C THR A 228 5.70 17.46 -5.62
N PHE A 229 5.93 17.47 -4.30
CA PHE A 229 6.03 16.27 -3.49
C PHE A 229 6.99 15.25 -4.11
N THR A 230 8.22 15.68 -4.45
CA THR A 230 9.11 14.98 -5.39
C THR A 230 9.41 13.54 -4.98
N ASP A 231 10.04 13.35 -3.83
CA ASP A 231 10.36 12.04 -3.24
C ASP A 231 9.11 11.16 -3.06
N TYR A 232 7.99 11.73 -2.62
CA TYR A 232 6.73 11.01 -2.46
C TYR A 232 6.20 10.54 -3.82
N SER A 233 6.21 11.40 -4.83
CA SER A 233 5.80 11.08 -6.20
C SER A 233 6.67 9.98 -6.80
N VAL A 234 7.99 10.10 -6.67
CA VAL A 234 8.95 9.08 -7.13
C VAL A 234 8.71 7.75 -6.39
N SER A 235 8.51 7.78 -5.07
CA SER A 235 8.23 6.57 -4.29
C SER A 235 6.94 5.88 -4.72
N LYS A 236 5.85 6.63 -4.99
CA LYS A 236 4.57 6.07 -5.42
C LYS A 236 4.58 5.65 -6.89
N LEU A 237 5.42 6.26 -7.71
CA LEU A 237 5.68 5.81 -9.08
C LEU A 237 6.38 4.44 -9.06
N ALA A 238 7.42 4.29 -8.22
CA ALA A 238 8.12 3.03 -8.05
C ALA A 238 7.18 1.91 -7.54
N ILE A 239 6.30 2.20 -6.57
CA ILE A 239 5.27 1.24 -6.12
C ILE A 239 4.35 0.83 -7.28
N ASN A 240 3.90 1.76 -8.13
CA ASN A 240 3.03 1.42 -9.26
C ASN A 240 3.75 0.56 -10.30
N ALA A 241 5.00 0.89 -10.62
CA ALA A 241 5.83 0.09 -11.51
C ALA A 241 6.06 -1.32 -10.93
N TYR A 242 6.47 -1.42 -9.67
CA TYR A 242 6.69 -2.70 -8.98
C TYR A 242 5.42 -3.55 -8.93
N THR A 243 4.27 -2.95 -8.64
CA THR A 243 2.98 -3.66 -8.65
C THR A 243 2.70 -4.29 -10.02
N ARG A 244 2.96 -3.56 -11.11
CA ARG A 244 2.77 -4.06 -12.49
C ARG A 244 3.75 -5.19 -12.82
N LEU A 245 5.01 -5.04 -12.44
CA LEU A 245 6.02 -6.09 -12.58
C LEU A 245 5.59 -7.36 -11.84
N MET A 246 5.26 -7.23 -10.56
CA MET A 246 4.85 -8.37 -9.74
C MET A 246 3.54 -9.00 -10.23
N ALA A 247 2.62 -8.23 -10.81
CA ALA A 247 1.42 -8.81 -11.42
C ALA A 247 1.76 -9.74 -12.60
N LYS A 248 2.76 -9.38 -13.43
CA LYS A 248 3.29 -10.23 -14.50
C LYS A 248 4.02 -11.44 -13.92
N VAL A 249 4.90 -11.25 -12.94
CA VAL A 249 5.65 -12.35 -12.31
C VAL A 249 4.72 -13.37 -11.65
N LEU A 250 3.64 -12.91 -11.02
CA LEU A 250 2.71 -13.75 -10.28
C LEU A 250 1.60 -14.37 -11.16
N SER A 251 1.42 -13.94 -12.42
CA SER A 251 0.37 -14.47 -13.29
C SER A 251 0.56 -15.95 -13.62
N ASP A 252 1.83 -16.38 -13.68
CA ASP A 252 2.25 -17.69 -14.14
C ASP A 252 2.16 -18.76 -13.03
N ARG A 253 1.78 -18.36 -11.81
CA ARG A 253 1.57 -19.30 -10.69
C ARG A 253 0.45 -20.30 -11.04
N PRO A 254 0.54 -21.56 -10.59
CA PRO A 254 -0.47 -22.56 -10.89
C PRO A 254 -1.81 -22.23 -10.20
N ASP A 255 -2.89 -22.85 -10.71
CA ASP A 255 -4.20 -22.76 -10.08
C ASP A 255 -4.15 -23.28 -8.63
N GLY A 256 -4.99 -22.70 -7.78
CA GLY A 256 -4.92 -22.91 -6.32
C GLY A 256 -3.78 -22.16 -5.62
N HIS A 257 -2.83 -21.56 -6.34
CA HIS A 257 -1.73 -20.76 -5.77
C HIS A 257 -1.66 -19.35 -6.38
N LYS A 258 -2.75 -18.90 -7.02
CA LYS A 258 -2.83 -17.58 -7.64
C LYS A 258 -2.69 -16.49 -6.56
N ILE A 259 -1.90 -15.47 -6.88
CA ILE A 259 -1.76 -14.25 -6.08
C ILE A 259 -2.09 -13.08 -7.00
N TYR A 260 -3.08 -12.28 -6.64
CA TYR A 260 -3.42 -11.08 -7.39
C TYR A 260 -2.88 -9.87 -6.66
N ILE A 261 -2.04 -9.09 -7.33
CA ILE A 261 -1.46 -7.88 -6.80
C ILE A 261 -1.97 -6.65 -7.55
N ASN A 262 -2.42 -5.65 -6.80
CA ASN A 262 -2.90 -4.39 -7.35
C ASN A 262 -2.43 -3.22 -6.48
N CYS A 263 -2.41 -2.02 -7.07
CA CYS A 263 -2.19 -0.78 -6.34
C CYS A 263 -3.45 0.08 -6.42
N TYR A 264 -3.76 0.83 -5.37
CA TYR A 264 -4.88 1.77 -5.40
C TYR A 264 -4.48 3.14 -4.89
N CYS A 265 -5.18 4.16 -5.36
CA CYS A 265 -5.16 5.50 -4.78
C CYS A 265 -6.59 5.87 -4.39
N ARG A 266 -6.76 6.42 -3.19
CA ARG A 266 -8.04 7.02 -2.82
C ARG A 266 -8.32 8.25 -3.70
N ALA A 267 -9.54 8.36 -4.22
CA ALA A 267 -10.02 9.63 -4.76
C ALA A 267 -10.26 10.60 -3.58
N GLY A 268 -9.46 11.66 -3.52
CA GLY A 268 -9.77 12.84 -2.71
C GLY A 268 -11.00 13.56 -3.23
#